data_AF-A0A9P4W736-F1
#
_entry.id   AF-A0A9P4W736-F1
#
_cell.length_a   1.000
_cell.length_b   1.000
_cell.length_c   1.000
_cell.angle_alpha   90.00
_cell.angle_beta   90.00
_cell.angle_gamma   90.00
#
_symmetry.space_group_name_H-M   'P 1'
#
loop_
_entity.id
_entity.type
_entity.pdbx_description
1 polymer ?
#
loop_
_entity_poly.entity_id
_entity_poly.type
_entity_poly.pdbx_seq_one_letter_code
_entity_poly.pdbx_strand_id
1 'polypeptide(L)'
;MRLHHYLSAVAVSITLVQAAQSGCRFRNGTLLPDTGDWPKYQPCPGDDGLGTVCCATYGLLPAWSNGLTQDGCLPNGLCQNRRTTSNNERETTYWIDFCTEYGQNNATGKCLDVCQRTDETKTNQITPCDGTANSTRWCCGQSNACCASNVDVVTLDQVLGQVSSSTSIQSSTATSSSSPTSSSTSAPPTPTASGKANASGIANPGQGNGDSSSSGLGGGAIAGIAIGVIAGVALTAAALFFARRASQKKRAATVVSGGSSVAELPYNQVPQEIGATTKYAYVAEVPGAPPSELYGGDVHAQARTS
;
A
#
# COMPACT_ATOMS: atom_id res chain seq x y z
N MET A 1 41.22 -21.76 45.77
CA MET A 1 39.75 -21.95 45.82
C MET A 1 39.01 -20.77 45.18
N ARG A 2 39.22 -20.42 43.91
CA ARG A 2 38.44 -19.37 43.21
C ARG A 2 38.46 -19.56 41.68
N LEU A 3 38.05 -20.72 41.16
CA LEU A 3 38.12 -20.97 39.71
C LEU A 3 36.96 -21.80 39.12
N HIS A 4 35.73 -21.69 39.67
CA HIS A 4 34.54 -22.39 39.14
C HIS A 4 33.30 -21.47 39.03
N HIS A 5 33.44 -20.21 38.62
CA HIS A 5 32.31 -19.26 38.52
C HIS A 5 32.06 -18.64 37.14
N TYR A 6 32.65 -19.15 36.05
CA TYR A 6 32.56 -18.47 34.74
C TYR A 6 32.05 -19.32 33.56
N LEU A 7 31.46 -20.50 33.79
CA LEU A 7 30.97 -21.39 32.72
C LEU A 7 29.45 -21.65 32.80
N SER A 8 28.67 -20.58 32.93
CA SER A 8 27.22 -20.60 32.72
C SER A 8 26.78 -19.32 32.01
N ALA A 9 27.36 -19.08 30.83
CA ALA A 9 26.80 -18.11 29.89
C ALA A 9 25.73 -18.83 29.06
N VAL A 10 24.51 -18.80 29.59
CA VAL A 10 23.27 -19.25 28.99
C VAL A 10 23.20 -18.77 27.53
N ALA A 11 23.13 -19.71 26.60
CA ALA A 11 22.71 -19.45 25.23
C ALA A 11 21.21 -19.11 25.27
N VAL A 12 20.89 -17.86 25.61
CA VAL A 12 19.57 -17.29 25.37
C VAL A 12 19.48 -17.12 23.86
N SER A 13 18.91 -18.11 23.18
CA SER A 13 18.46 -17.99 21.81
C SER A 13 17.33 -16.95 21.79
N ILE A 14 17.71 -15.68 21.71
CA ILE A 14 16.82 -14.58 21.37
C ILE A 14 16.41 -14.83 19.91
N THR A 15 15.34 -15.61 19.70
CA THR A 15 14.51 -15.42 18.53
C THR A 15 13.91 -14.03 18.67
N LEU A 16 14.65 -13.02 18.22
CA LEU A 16 14.09 -11.76 17.77
C LEU A 16 13.17 -12.17 16.62
N VAL A 17 11.93 -12.53 16.95
CA VAL A 17 10.82 -12.26 16.08
C VAL A 17 10.94 -10.77 15.85
N GLN A 18 11.53 -10.39 14.71
CA GLN A 18 11.34 -9.06 14.19
C GLN A 18 9.83 -8.96 14.10
N ALA A 19 9.21 -8.32 15.10
CA ALA A 19 7.97 -7.62 14.89
C ALA A 19 8.32 -6.67 13.75
N ALA A 20 8.12 -7.14 12.53
CA ALA A 20 8.24 -6.35 11.34
C ALA A 20 7.21 -5.26 11.59
N GLN A 21 7.67 -4.12 12.08
CA GLN A 21 6.80 -2.99 12.34
C GLN A 21 6.09 -2.77 11.02
N SER A 22 4.77 -2.90 11.05
CA SER A 22 3.88 -2.80 9.90
C SER A 22 3.87 -1.34 9.46
N GLY A 23 5.01 -0.86 8.96
CA GLY A 23 5.17 0.46 8.42
C GLY A 23 4.43 0.51 7.08
N CYS A 24 3.74 1.61 6.85
CA CYS A 24 3.10 1.89 5.58
C CYS A 24 4.15 2.00 4.48
N ARG A 25 3.81 1.55 3.28
CA ARG A 25 4.69 1.50 2.11
C ARG A 25 4.03 2.16 0.92
N PHE A 26 4.86 2.75 0.07
CA PHE A 26 4.49 3.11 -1.29
C PHE A 26 4.11 1.87 -2.09
N ARG A 27 3.45 2.08 -3.24
CA ARG A 27 3.03 1.00 -4.13
C ARG A 27 4.19 0.12 -4.62
N ASN A 28 5.39 0.69 -4.78
CA ASN A 28 6.61 -0.07 -5.09
C ASN A 28 7.22 -0.84 -3.91
N GLY A 29 6.56 -0.83 -2.75
CA GLY A 29 6.98 -1.54 -1.55
C GLY A 29 8.05 -0.82 -0.71
N THR A 30 8.50 0.37 -1.14
CA THR A 30 9.40 1.21 -0.32
C THR A 30 8.65 1.73 0.90
N LEU A 31 9.27 1.69 2.08
CA LEU A 31 8.68 2.23 3.32
C LEU A 31 8.43 3.73 3.18
N LEU A 32 7.31 4.20 3.74
CA LEU A 32 7.06 5.63 3.90
C LEU A 32 8.15 6.23 4.80
N PRO A 33 8.70 7.40 4.46
CA PRO A 33 9.67 8.09 5.30
C PRO A 33 9.08 8.45 6.67
N ASP A 34 9.94 8.60 7.67
CA ASP A 34 9.58 9.05 9.02
C ASP A 34 9.59 10.58 9.17
N THR A 35 9.74 11.32 8.06
CA THR A 35 9.87 12.77 8.01
C THR A 35 8.80 13.40 7.12
N GLY A 36 8.56 14.69 7.27
CA GLY A 36 7.60 15.44 6.45
C GLY A 36 6.15 15.05 6.73
N ASP A 37 5.38 14.85 5.65
CA ASP A 37 3.94 14.57 5.70
C ASP A 37 3.58 13.09 5.91
N TRP A 38 4.55 12.19 5.88
CA TRP A 38 4.33 10.75 5.89
C TRP A 38 3.97 10.13 7.25
N PRO A 39 4.42 10.65 8.41
CA PRO A 39 4.08 10.08 9.71
C PRO A 39 2.59 10.07 10.08
N LYS A 40 1.74 10.81 9.34
CA LYS A 40 0.29 10.80 9.54
C LYS A 40 -0.39 9.52 9.05
N TYR A 41 0.26 8.77 8.15
CA TYR A 41 -0.27 7.51 7.64
C TYR A 41 0.07 6.37 8.58
N GLN A 42 -0.96 5.72 9.14
CA GLN A 42 -0.79 4.57 10.02
C GLN A 42 -1.70 3.43 9.56
N PRO A 43 -1.34 2.18 9.87
CA PRO A 43 -2.20 1.03 9.62
C PRO A 43 -3.57 1.23 10.27
N CYS A 44 -4.62 0.88 9.55
CA CYS A 44 -5.96 0.90 10.08
C CYS A 44 -6.09 -0.07 11.26
N PRO A 45 -6.72 0.33 12.37
CA PRO A 45 -6.94 -0.57 13.50
C PRO A 45 -7.98 -1.63 13.12
N GLY A 46 -7.69 -2.91 13.39
CA GLY A 46 -8.66 -4.01 13.23
C GLY A 46 -8.02 -5.36 12.88
N ASP A 47 -8.56 -6.43 13.46
CA ASP A 47 -8.14 -7.82 13.20
C ASP A 47 -8.72 -8.38 11.88
N ASP A 48 -9.71 -7.70 11.30
CA ASP A 48 -10.49 -8.14 10.11
C ASP A 48 -9.73 -8.00 8.77
N GLY A 49 -8.40 -7.92 8.80
CA GLY A 49 -7.58 -7.74 7.59
C GLY A 49 -7.50 -6.29 7.10
N LEU A 50 -8.06 -5.31 7.82
CA LEU A 50 -7.84 -3.88 7.55
C LEU A 50 -6.46 -3.39 7.98
N GLY A 51 -5.75 -4.12 8.86
CA GLY A 51 -4.40 -3.77 9.30
C GLY A 51 -3.35 -3.70 8.18
N THR A 52 -3.70 -4.11 6.97
CA THR A 52 -2.87 -3.96 5.76
C THR A 52 -3.08 -2.66 5.02
N VAL A 53 -4.16 -1.92 5.28
CA VAL A 53 -4.43 -0.59 4.71
C VAL A 53 -3.89 0.47 5.65
N CYS A 54 -3.34 1.54 5.08
CA CYS A 54 -2.83 2.69 5.80
C CYS A 54 -3.55 3.96 5.38
N CYS A 55 -4.18 4.65 6.33
CA CYS A 55 -4.89 5.91 6.11
C CYS A 55 -4.24 7.04 6.91
N ALA A 56 -4.53 8.31 6.57
CA ALA A 56 -4.02 9.46 7.31
C ALA A 56 -4.77 9.64 8.66
N THR A 57 -4.38 8.87 9.67
CA THR A 57 -5.08 8.78 10.95
C THR A 57 -4.38 9.49 12.12
N TYR A 58 -3.16 10.02 11.95
CA TYR A 58 -2.40 10.61 13.06
C TYR A 58 -2.09 12.10 12.86
N GLY A 59 -2.17 12.89 13.94
CA GLY A 59 -1.77 14.30 13.94
C GLY A 59 -2.68 15.25 13.14
N LEU A 60 -3.91 14.80 12.80
CA LEU A 60 -4.89 15.59 12.04
C LEU A 60 -6.08 16.02 12.91
N LEU A 61 -6.85 16.99 12.42
CA LEU A 61 -8.06 17.46 13.10
C LEU A 61 -9.15 16.38 13.10
N PRO A 62 -10.08 16.39 14.06
CA PRO A 62 -11.21 15.46 14.03
C PRO A 62 -12.11 15.71 12.81
N ALA A 63 -12.92 14.71 12.46
CA ALA A 63 -13.91 14.80 11.40
C ALA A 63 -14.80 16.04 11.54
N TRP A 64 -15.15 16.63 10.40
CA TRP A 64 -15.94 17.87 10.27
C TRP A 64 -15.24 19.15 10.76
N SER A 65 -13.92 19.11 10.95
CA SER A 65 -13.14 20.33 11.18
C SER A 65 -12.80 21.04 9.86
N ASN A 66 -12.50 22.34 9.94
CA ASN A 66 -11.96 23.12 8.84
C ASN A 66 -10.47 22.80 8.66
N GLY A 67 -10.09 22.19 7.54
CA GLY A 67 -8.70 21.85 7.22
C GLY A 67 -8.46 20.36 6.95
N LEU A 68 -7.25 19.89 7.22
CA LEU A 68 -6.89 18.47 7.10
C LEU A 68 -7.46 17.70 8.30
N THR A 69 -8.39 16.78 8.02
CA THR A 69 -9.03 15.95 9.03
C THR A 69 -8.52 14.52 8.98
N GLN A 70 -8.63 13.83 10.10
CA GLN A 70 -8.31 12.42 10.28
C GLN A 70 -9.21 11.55 9.40
N ASP A 71 -8.60 10.62 8.68
CA ASP A 71 -9.36 9.66 7.89
C ASP A 71 -10.00 8.59 8.78
N GLY A 72 -11.19 8.15 8.37
CA GLY A 72 -11.82 6.93 8.86
C GLY A 72 -11.50 5.75 7.94
N CYS A 73 -11.10 4.62 8.52
CA CYS A 73 -10.88 3.38 7.79
C CYS A 73 -12.21 2.69 7.47
N LEU A 74 -12.49 2.44 6.20
CA LEU A 74 -13.69 1.73 5.76
C LEU A 74 -13.43 0.22 5.60
N PRO A 75 -14.45 -0.65 5.79
CA PRO A 75 -14.30 -2.10 5.68
C PRO A 75 -13.82 -2.57 4.31
N ASN A 76 -14.12 -1.83 3.24
CA ASN A 76 -13.65 -2.11 1.88
C ASN A 76 -12.19 -1.69 1.62
N GLY A 77 -11.47 -1.22 2.65
CA GLY A 77 -10.09 -0.79 2.55
C GLY A 77 -9.89 0.64 2.02
N LEU A 78 -10.95 1.43 1.92
CA LEU A 78 -10.84 2.85 1.58
C LEU A 78 -10.62 3.73 2.82
N CYS A 79 -9.97 4.86 2.61
CA CYS A 79 -9.79 5.92 3.60
C CYS A 79 -10.83 7.01 3.35
N GLN A 80 -11.69 7.30 4.34
CA GLN A 80 -12.74 8.31 4.25
C GLN A 80 -12.35 9.58 4.99
N ASN A 81 -12.22 10.70 4.28
CA ASN A 81 -11.98 12.01 4.88
C ASN A 81 -13.30 12.78 4.98
N ARG A 82 -13.62 13.33 6.15
CA ARG A 82 -14.83 14.14 6.38
C ARG A 82 -14.42 15.52 6.89
N ARG A 83 -14.54 16.55 6.05
CA ARG A 83 -14.12 17.91 6.40
C ARG A 83 -15.22 18.94 6.20
N THR A 84 -15.04 20.09 6.84
CA THR A 84 -15.84 21.28 6.58
C THR A 84 -15.01 22.24 5.73
N THR A 85 -15.56 22.73 4.62
CA THR A 85 -14.87 23.68 3.75
C THR A 85 -14.89 25.09 4.35
N SER A 86 -14.11 26.02 3.79
CA SER A 86 -14.14 27.43 4.20
C SER A 86 -15.54 28.07 4.09
N ASN A 87 -16.40 27.51 3.23
CA ASN A 87 -17.77 27.96 3.01
C ASN A 87 -18.76 27.30 3.97
N ASN A 88 -18.26 26.58 4.99
CA ASN A 88 -19.06 25.82 5.96
C ASN A 88 -19.87 24.69 5.31
N GLU A 89 -19.43 24.19 4.16
CA GLU A 89 -20.02 23.05 3.47
C GLU A 89 -19.38 21.75 3.95
N ARG A 90 -20.19 20.71 4.12
CA ARG A 90 -19.72 19.37 4.53
C ARG A 90 -19.28 18.60 3.31
N GLU A 91 -18.00 18.25 3.26
CA GLU A 91 -17.41 17.48 2.17
C GLU A 91 -16.93 16.12 2.70
N THR A 92 -17.26 15.06 1.96
CA THR A 92 -16.76 13.70 2.21
C THR A 92 -16.02 13.22 0.99
N THR A 93 -14.76 12.81 1.16
CA THR A 93 -13.92 12.28 0.09
C THR A 93 -13.41 10.90 0.46
N TYR A 94 -13.06 10.11 -0.55
CA TYR A 94 -12.59 8.74 -0.38
C TYR A 94 -11.26 8.58 -1.10
N TRP A 95 -10.35 7.82 -0.50
CA TRP A 95 -8.97 7.70 -0.94
C TRP A 95 -8.51 6.26 -0.87
N ILE A 96 -7.67 5.91 -1.84
CA ILE A 96 -6.82 4.73 -1.83
C ILE A 96 -5.43 5.24 -1.46
N ASP A 97 -5.03 4.99 -0.23
CA ASP A 97 -3.76 5.47 0.32
C ASP A 97 -2.67 4.40 0.19
N PHE A 98 -2.09 3.97 1.30
CA PHE A 98 -0.92 3.11 1.36
C PHE A 98 -1.25 1.76 1.96
N CYS A 99 -0.29 0.83 1.95
CA CYS A 99 -0.45 -0.47 2.56
C CYS A 99 0.79 -0.91 3.34
N THR A 100 0.64 -1.87 4.25
CA THR A 100 1.76 -2.39 5.06
C THR A 100 2.50 -3.55 4.40
N GLU A 101 1.81 -4.31 3.54
CA GLU A 101 2.39 -5.44 2.81
C GLU A 101 3.18 -5.00 1.56
N TYR A 102 4.19 -5.80 1.18
CA TYR A 102 5.03 -5.57 0.00
C TYR A 102 4.34 -6.07 -1.26
N GLY A 103 4.25 -5.22 -2.27
CA GLY A 103 3.61 -5.52 -3.54
C GLY A 103 2.10 -5.34 -3.43
N GLN A 104 1.59 -4.27 -4.04
CA GLN A 104 0.17 -4.11 -4.33
C GLN A 104 -0.35 -5.15 -5.34
N ASN A 105 0.52 -6.05 -5.79
CA ASN A 105 0.16 -7.21 -6.57
C ASN A 105 -0.94 -7.94 -5.79
N ASN A 106 -2.18 -7.88 -6.29
CA ASN A 106 -3.43 -8.43 -5.75
C ASN A 106 -3.39 -9.92 -5.33
N ALA A 107 -2.23 -10.56 -5.32
CA ALA A 107 -1.97 -11.93 -4.93
C ALA A 107 -2.43 -12.26 -3.50
N THR A 108 -2.41 -11.31 -2.56
CA THR A 108 -2.94 -11.53 -1.19
C THR A 108 -4.36 -11.02 -1.00
N GLY A 109 -4.88 -10.15 -1.88
CA GLY A 109 -6.22 -9.53 -1.74
C GLY A 109 -6.37 -8.62 -0.52
N LYS A 110 -5.28 -8.31 0.19
CA LYS A 110 -5.30 -7.53 1.44
C LYS A 110 -4.99 -6.06 1.25
N CYS A 111 -4.60 -5.64 0.05
CA CYS A 111 -4.34 -4.25 -0.25
C CYS A 111 -5.10 -3.89 -1.52
N LEU A 112 -5.69 -2.70 -1.52
CA LEU A 112 -6.48 -2.25 -2.66
C LEU A 112 -5.56 -1.72 -3.77
N ASP A 113 -5.48 -2.46 -4.87
CA ASP A 113 -4.73 -2.08 -6.08
C ASP A 113 -5.66 -1.76 -7.24
N VAL A 114 -6.41 -0.67 -7.08
CA VAL A 114 -7.21 -0.10 -8.16
C VAL A 114 -6.77 1.34 -8.43
N CYS A 115 -7.26 1.92 -9.54
CA CYS A 115 -6.96 3.30 -9.92
C CYS A 115 -5.45 3.60 -10.06
N GLN A 116 -4.73 2.73 -10.76
CA GLN A 116 -3.28 2.85 -10.91
C GLN A 116 -2.91 4.17 -11.60
N ARG A 117 -2.12 5.01 -10.90
CA ARG A 117 -1.44 6.16 -11.49
C ARG A 117 0.03 5.85 -11.69
N THR A 118 0.66 6.55 -12.64
CA THR A 118 2.11 6.47 -12.88
C THR A 118 2.94 6.90 -11.67
N ASP A 119 2.35 7.70 -10.78
CA ASP A 119 3.00 8.24 -9.58
C ASP A 119 2.72 7.33 -8.38
N GLU A 120 3.60 6.36 -8.15
CA GLU A 120 3.51 5.37 -7.06
C GLU A 120 3.60 5.96 -5.64
N THR A 121 3.94 7.25 -5.52
CA THR A 121 4.11 7.98 -4.26
C THR A 121 2.88 8.78 -3.86
N LYS A 122 1.81 8.78 -4.68
CA LYS A 122 0.61 9.57 -4.43
C LYS A 122 -0.56 8.69 -4.02
N THR A 123 -1.41 9.25 -3.17
CA THR A 123 -2.73 8.70 -2.86
C THR A 123 -3.67 8.94 -4.04
N ASN A 124 -4.65 8.05 -4.22
CA ASN A 124 -5.60 8.15 -5.32
C ASN A 124 -6.99 8.45 -4.77
N GLN A 125 -7.54 9.62 -5.12
CA GLN A 125 -8.92 9.91 -4.80
C GLN A 125 -9.84 8.99 -5.62
N ILE A 126 -10.92 8.55 -5.01
CA ILE A 126 -11.95 7.75 -5.64
C ILE A 126 -13.34 8.32 -5.31
N THR A 127 -14.28 8.19 -6.23
CA THR A 127 -15.64 8.76 -6.10
C THR A 127 -16.70 7.67 -6.25
N PRO A 128 -17.62 7.50 -5.29
CA PRO A 128 -18.66 6.47 -5.38
C PRO A 128 -19.71 6.82 -6.44
N CYS A 129 -20.24 5.80 -7.13
CA CYS A 129 -21.26 6.00 -8.14
C CYS A 129 -22.64 6.34 -7.57
N ASP A 130 -22.97 5.84 -6.38
CA ASP A 130 -24.24 6.10 -5.69
C ASP A 130 -24.15 7.23 -4.64
N GLY A 131 -22.98 7.86 -4.49
CA GLY A 131 -22.75 8.91 -3.50
C GLY A 131 -22.56 8.41 -2.06
N THR A 132 -22.47 7.10 -1.83
CA THR A 132 -22.37 6.51 -0.49
C THR A 132 -21.02 5.86 -0.22
N ALA A 133 -20.67 5.71 1.06
CA ALA A 133 -19.45 5.03 1.49
C ALA A 133 -19.45 3.51 1.20
N ASN A 134 -20.64 2.94 1.03
CA ASN A 134 -20.86 1.50 0.80
C ASN A 134 -21.09 1.18 -0.67
N SER A 135 -20.72 2.09 -1.58
CA SER A 135 -20.87 1.84 -3.00
C SER A 135 -20.09 0.60 -3.40
N THR A 136 -20.64 -0.17 -4.32
CA THR A 136 -19.91 -1.28 -4.95
C THR A 136 -19.20 -0.81 -6.21
N ARG A 137 -19.50 0.40 -6.71
CA ARG A 137 -19.01 0.93 -7.96
C ARG A 137 -18.39 2.30 -7.75
N TRP A 138 -17.17 2.47 -8.24
CA TRP A 138 -16.39 3.65 -7.95
C TRP A 138 -15.65 4.15 -9.18
N CYS A 139 -15.46 5.47 -9.26
CA CYS A 139 -14.65 6.13 -10.27
C CYS A 139 -13.30 6.53 -9.72
N CYS A 140 -12.25 6.27 -10.48
CA CYS A 140 -10.93 6.80 -10.20
C CYS A 140 -10.89 8.32 -10.42
N GLY A 141 -10.52 9.09 -9.40
CA GLY A 141 -10.50 10.55 -9.43
C GLY A 141 -11.64 11.20 -8.65
N GLN A 142 -11.86 12.49 -8.91
CA GLN A 142 -12.77 13.36 -8.14
C GLN A 142 -14.20 13.42 -8.69
N SER A 143 -14.46 12.74 -9.82
CA SER A 143 -15.73 12.81 -10.53
C SER A 143 -16.38 11.44 -10.61
N ASN A 144 -17.70 11.41 -10.54
CA ASN A 144 -18.52 10.22 -10.80
C ASN A 144 -18.96 10.10 -12.27
N ALA A 145 -18.43 10.92 -13.18
CA ALA A 145 -18.82 10.91 -14.60
C ALA A 145 -18.63 9.52 -15.26
N CYS A 146 -17.61 8.78 -14.80
CA CYS A 146 -17.31 7.43 -15.28
C CYS A 146 -18.45 6.42 -14.99
N CYS A 147 -19.28 6.69 -13.97
CA CYS A 147 -20.42 5.85 -13.61
C CYS A 147 -21.52 5.84 -14.66
N ALA A 148 -21.69 6.94 -15.41
CA ALA A 148 -22.69 7.05 -16.47
C ALA A 148 -22.29 6.27 -17.72
N SER A 149 -21.00 6.27 -18.06
CA SER A 149 -20.47 5.57 -19.24
C SER A 149 -20.09 4.11 -18.96
N ASN A 150 -19.93 3.72 -17.70
CA ASN A 150 -19.32 2.45 -17.28
C ASN A 150 -17.87 2.26 -17.78
N VAL A 151 -17.20 3.36 -18.13
CA VAL A 151 -15.78 3.35 -18.51
C VAL A 151 -14.96 3.72 -17.27
N ASP A 152 -13.86 3.02 -17.01
CA ASP A 152 -12.98 3.24 -15.84
C ASP A 152 -13.69 3.14 -14.47
N VAL A 153 -14.81 2.42 -14.41
CA VAL A 153 -15.48 2.07 -13.14
C VAL A 153 -14.79 0.86 -12.53
N VAL A 154 -14.38 0.98 -11.27
CA VAL A 154 -13.85 -0.13 -10.47
C VAL A 154 -14.93 -0.65 -9.54
N THR A 155 -14.98 -1.98 -9.40
CA THR A 155 -15.92 -2.64 -8.48
C THR A 155 -15.16 -3.05 -7.23
N LEU A 156 -15.66 -2.64 -6.06
CA LEU A 156 -15.06 -2.96 -4.77
C LEU A 156 -16.03 -3.81 -3.95
N ASP A 157 -15.50 -4.83 -3.29
CA ASP A 157 -16.23 -5.56 -2.26
C ASP A 157 -16.48 -4.67 -1.05
N GLN A 158 -17.58 -4.89 -0.32
CA GLN A 158 -17.86 -4.09 0.88
C GLN A 158 -16.88 -4.36 2.02
N VAL A 159 -16.23 -5.52 2.00
CA VAL A 159 -15.21 -5.90 2.99
C VAL A 159 -13.99 -6.40 2.24
N LEU A 160 -12.84 -5.80 2.52
CA LEU A 160 -11.58 -6.16 1.86
C LEU A 160 -11.19 -7.61 2.19
N GLY A 161 -10.75 -8.36 1.19
CA GLY A 161 -10.35 -9.76 1.35
C GLY A 161 -11.50 -10.76 1.48
N GLN A 162 -12.76 -10.30 1.61
CA GLN A 162 -13.93 -11.15 1.42
C GLN A 162 -14.13 -11.28 -0.09
N VAL A 163 -13.56 -12.33 -0.69
CA VAL A 163 -13.77 -12.64 -2.10
C VAL A 163 -15.27 -12.85 -2.31
N SER A 164 -16.00 -11.84 -2.78
CA SER A 164 -17.32 -12.09 -3.35
C SER A 164 -17.07 -13.03 -4.51
N SER A 165 -17.62 -14.25 -4.45
CA SER A 165 -17.41 -15.32 -5.43
C SER A 165 -18.05 -15.03 -6.80
N SER A 166 -18.00 -13.79 -7.26
CA SER A 166 -18.58 -13.31 -8.50
C SER A 166 -17.46 -13.04 -9.51
N THR A 167 -16.81 -14.12 -9.95
CA THR A 167 -16.06 -14.11 -11.20
C THR A 167 -17.04 -13.88 -12.35
N SER A 168 -17.06 -12.67 -12.91
CA SER A 168 -17.50 -12.47 -14.28
C SER A 168 -16.51 -11.54 -14.97
N ILE A 169 -15.46 -12.17 -15.51
CA ILE A 169 -14.56 -11.59 -16.50
C ILE A 169 -15.44 -11.26 -17.71
N GLN A 170 -15.85 -10.00 -17.85
CA GLN A 170 -16.44 -9.53 -19.10
C GLN A 170 -15.28 -9.08 -19.99
N SER A 171 -14.75 -10.03 -20.76
CA SER A 171 -13.86 -9.74 -21.88
C SER A 171 -14.63 -8.93 -22.92
N SER A 172 -14.39 -7.63 -22.98
CA SER A 172 -14.82 -6.77 -24.09
C SER A 172 -13.93 -7.07 -25.30
N THR A 173 -14.31 -8.07 -26.10
CA THR A 173 -13.86 -8.20 -27.49
C THR A 173 -14.40 -7.01 -28.28
N ALA A 174 -13.52 -6.07 -28.62
CA ALA A 174 -13.77 -5.04 -29.60
C ALA A 174 -13.91 -5.69 -30.99
N THR A 175 -15.14 -5.86 -31.47
CA THR A 175 -15.41 -6.24 -32.86
C THR A 175 -15.55 -4.98 -33.69
N SER A 176 -14.47 -4.64 -34.39
CA SER A 176 -14.47 -3.66 -35.48
C SER A 176 -15.09 -4.31 -36.73
N SER A 177 -16.23 -3.82 -37.21
CA SER A 177 -16.64 -4.04 -38.60
C SER A 177 -17.38 -2.82 -39.15
N SER A 178 -16.92 -2.41 -40.32
CA SER A 178 -17.23 -1.26 -41.17
C SER A 178 -18.71 -0.99 -41.50
N SER A 179 -18.99 0.32 -41.63
CA SER A 179 -20.08 1.06 -42.29
C SER A 179 -20.35 0.64 -43.76
N PRO A 180 -21.26 1.29 -44.53
CA PRO A 180 -22.37 2.22 -44.21
C PRO A 180 -23.71 1.86 -44.91
N THR A 181 -24.86 2.41 -44.49
CA THR A 181 -26.00 2.60 -45.41
C THR A 181 -26.81 3.84 -45.06
N SER A 182 -26.92 4.71 -46.06
CA SER A 182 -27.65 5.96 -46.11
C SER A 182 -29.17 5.75 -46.12
N SER A 183 -29.92 6.61 -45.44
CA SER A 183 -31.24 7.05 -45.91
C SER A 183 -31.62 8.39 -45.29
N SER A 184 -31.71 9.36 -46.18
CA SER A 184 -32.23 10.71 -46.03
C SER A 184 -33.69 10.76 -45.58
N THR A 185 -34.05 11.68 -44.68
CA THR A 185 -35.36 12.34 -44.75
C THR A 185 -35.30 13.76 -44.20
N SER A 186 -35.68 14.71 -45.06
CA SER A 186 -35.68 16.15 -44.89
C SER A 186 -36.92 16.65 -44.15
N ALA A 187 -36.77 17.68 -43.31
CA ALA A 187 -37.75 18.78 -43.15
C ALA A 187 -37.14 19.97 -42.38
N PRO A 188 -37.15 21.19 -42.94
CA PRO A 188 -37.03 22.48 -42.22
C PRO A 188 -38.33 23.31 -42.37
N PRO A 189 -38.40 24.59 -41.95
CA PRO A 189 -37.91 25.26 -40.74
C PRO A 189 -39.07 25.99 -40.00
N THR A 190 -38.81 26.59 -38.82
CA THR A 190 -39.64 27.71 -38.35
C THR A 190 -38.81 28.72 -37.53
N PRO A 191 -38.76 30.00 -37.94
CA PRO A 191 -38.14 31.07 -37.17
C PRO A 191 -39.19 31.79 -36.31
N THR A 192 -38.82 32.29 -35.14
CA THR A 192 -39.52 33.42 -34.53
C THR A 192 -38.51 34.35 -33.89
N ALA A 193 -38.53 35.58 -34.38
CA ALA A 193 -37.71 36.70 -33.97
C ALA A 193 -38.49 37.65 -33.04
N SER A 194 -37.74 38.58 -32.46
CA SER A 194 -38.13 39.79 -31.72
C SER A 194 -38.42 39.59 -30.22
N GLY A 195 -37.85 40.35 -29.29
CA GLY A 195 -36.93 41.48 -29.38
C GLY A 195 -37.06 42.33 -28.11
N LYS A 196 -35.97 42.95 -27.66
CA LYS A 196 -35.86 44.38 -27.27
C LYS A 196 -34.58 44.64 -26.49
N ALA A 197 -33.91 45.70 -26.93
CA ALA A 197 -32.86 46.39 -26.22
C ALA A 197 -33.38 46.96 -24.88
N ASN A 198 -32.52 46.97 -23.87
CA ASN A 198 -32.39 48.17 -23.06
C ASN A 198 -30.94 48.33 -22.61
N ALA A 199 -30.38 49.49 -22.96
CA ALA A 199 -29.12 49.98 -22.46
C ALA A 199 -29.30 50.46 -21.01
N SER A 200 -28.35 50.16 -20.15
CA SER A 200 -27.90 51.12 -19.14
C SER A 200 -26.49 50.74 -18.72
N GLY A 201 -25.54 51.61 -19.05
CA GLY A 201 -24.18 51.51 -18.56
C GLY A 201 -24.14 51.83 -17.07
N ILE A 202 -23.37 51.03 -16.33
CA ILE A 202 -22.74 51.45 -15.09
C ILE A 202 -21.29 50.96 -15.19
N ALA A 203 -20.40 51.91 -15.47
CA ALA A 203 -18.98 51.73 -15.25
C ALA A 203 -18.74 51.67 -13.74
N ASN A 204 -18.07 50.63 -13.25
CA ASN A 204 -17.31 50.73 -12.01
C ASN A 204 -16.03 49.89 -12.13
N PRO A 205 -14.84 50.50 -11.96
CA PRO A 205 -13.56 49.82 -12.06
C PRO A 205 -13.18 49.21 -10.71
N GLY A 206 -12.53 48.04 -10.73
CA GLY A 206 -12.01 47.44 -9.49
C GLY A 206 -11.60 45.99 -9.61
N GLN A 207 -10.94 45.61 -10.71
CA GLN A 207 -10.35 44.28 -10.87
C GLN A 207 -9.03 44.22 -10.09
N GLY A 208 -9.10 43.79 -8.83
CA GLY A 208 -7.92 43.41 -8.06
C GLY A 208 -7.52 41.97 -8.42
N ASN A 209 -6.66 41.82 -9.43
CA ASN A 209 -5.95 40.57 -9.70
C ASN A 209 -4.97 40.31 -8.54
N GLY A 210 -5.33 39.40 -7.64
CA GLY A 210 -4.41 38.85 -6.65
C GLY A 210 -3.68 37.63 -7.23
N ASP A 211 -2.58 37.87 -7.94
CA ASP A 211 -1.65 36.82 -8.36
C ASP A 211 -0.96 36.23 -7.12
N SER A 212 -1.39 35.05 -6.68
CA SER A 212 -0.71 34.26 -5.64
C SER A 212 0.56 33.65 -6.23
N SER A 213 1.68 34.36 -6.07
CA SER A 213 3.02 33.96 -6.46
C SER A 213 3.51 32.78 -5.62
N SER A 214 3.33 31.55 -6.13
CA SER A 214 4.00 30.35 -5.61
C SER A 214 5.51 30.55 -5.72
N SER A 215 6.18 30.67 -4.58
CA SER A 215 7.64 30.85 -4.46
C SER A 215 8.34 29.54 -4.82
N GLY A 216 8.45 29.25 -6.12
CA GLY A 216 9.29 28.17 -6.62
C GLY A 216 10.75 28.45 -6.25
N LEU A 217 11.37 27.52 -5.52
CA LEU A 217 12.81 27.54 -5.25
C LEU A 217 13.55 27.64 -6.59
N GLY A 218 14.27 28.75 -6.78
CA GLY A 218 14.90 29.08 -8.06
C GLY A 218 15.74 27.92 -8.58
N GLY A 219 15.67 27.65 -9.89
CA GLY A 219 16.31 26.49 -10.53
C GLY A 219 17.81 26.32 -10.25
N GLY A 220 18.48 27.39 -9.82
CA GLY A 220 19.87 27.34 -9.34
C GLY A 220 20.08 26.49 -8.08
N ALA A 221 19.10 26.41 -7.17
CA ALA A 221 19.21 25.58 -5.97
C ALA A 221 19.13 24.08 -6.29
N ILE A 222 18.30 23.72 -7.28
CA ILE A 222 18.11 22.34 -7.72
C ILE A 222 19.36 21.84 -8.46
N ALA A 223 20.03 22.69 -9.25
CA ALA A 223 21.26 22.33 -9.95
C ALA A 223 22.45 22.04 -9.01
N GLY A 224 22.53 22.74 -7.87
CA GLY A 224 23.61 22.57 -6.90
C GLY A 224 23.65 21.20 -6.20
N ILE A 225 22.47 20.64 -5.89
CA ILE A 225 22.37 19.36 -5.15
C ILE A 225 22.82 18.18 -6.03
N ALA A 226 22.51 18.21 -7.33
CA ALA A 226 22.84 17.12 -8.25
C ALA A 226 24.37 16.89 -8.35
N ILE A 227 25.16 17.97 -8.41
CA ILE A 227 26.63 17.87 -8.50
C ILE A 227 27.23 17.39 -7.17
N GLY A 228 26.64 17.80 -6.04
CA GLY A 228 27.08 17.40 -4.70
C GLY A 228 26.98 15.90 -4.45
N VAL A 229 25.91 15.24 -4.93
CA VAL A 229 25.71 13.79 -4.73
C VAL A 229 26.76 12.98 -5.47
N ILE A 230 27.12 13.35 -6.70
CA ILE A 230 28.12 12.61 -7.49
C ILE A 230 29.50 12.67 -6.82
N ALA A 231 29.90 13.85 -6.35
CA ALA A 231 31.16 14.02 -5.61
C ALA A 231 31.13 13.28 -4.25
N GLY A 232 30.00 13.34 -3.55
CA GLY A 232 29.81 12.67 -2.26
C GLY A 232 29.95 11.15 -2.35
N VAL A 233 29.29 10.52 -3.35
CA VAL A 233 29.34 9.07 -3.57
C VAL A 233 30.75 8.61 -3.95
N ALA A 234 31.46 9.36 -4.80
CA ALA A 234 32.84 9.04 -5.17
C ALA A 234 33.78 9.05 -3.95
N LEU A 235 33.65 10.04 -3.06
CA LEU A 235 34.46 10.14 -1.83
C LEU A 235 34.13 9.03 -0.83
N THR A 236 32.85 8.68 -0.64
CA THR A 236 32.47 7.59 0.28
C THR A 236 32.94 6.22 -0.22
N ALA A 237 32.81 5.96 -1.53
CA ALA A 237 33.31 4.73 -2.13
C ALA A 237 34.84 4.60 -1.98
N ALA A 238 35.58 5.69 -2.23
CA ALA A 238 37.03 5.72 -2.04
C ALA A 238 37.42 5.46 -0.57
N ALA A 239 36.74 6.11 0.39
CA ALA A 239 37.01 5.91 1.81
C ALA A 239 36.77 4.46 2.26
N LEU A 240 35.66 3.85 1.83
CA LEU A 240 35.36 2.44 2.12
C LEU A 240 36.38 1.50 1.48
N PHE A 241 36.81 1.77 0.24
CA PHE A 241 37.82 0.98 -0.44
C PHE A 241 39.16 1.00 0.29
N PHE A 242 39.63 2.17 0.72
CA PHE A 242 40.87 2.30 1.49
C PHE A 242 40.78 1.64 2.88
N ALA A 243 39.63 1.78 3.56
CA ALA A 243 39.41 1.13 4.86
C ALA A 243 39.44 -0.41 4.74
N ARG A 244 38.81 -0.98 3.71
CA ARG A 244 38.86 -2.44 3.46
C ARG A 244 40.28 -2.91 3.15
N ARG A 245 41.03 -2.16 2.34
CA ARG A 245 42.42 -2.49 2.00
C ARG A 245 43.36 -2.41 3.21
N ALA A 246 43.14 -1.45 4.11
CA ALA A 246 43.92 -1.33 5.34
C ALA A 246 43.65 -2.49 6.33
N SER A 247 42.41 -2.95 6.43
CA SER A 247 42.04 -4.05 7.34
C SER A 247 42.60 -5.41 6.93
N GLN A 248 42.82 -5.64 5.63
CA GLN A 248 43.43 -6.90 5.16
C GLN A 248 44.88 -7.05 5.62
N LYS A 249 45.63 -5.95 5.78
CA LYS A 249 47.02 -6.00 6.26
C LYS A 249 47.14 -6.32 7.75
N LYS A 250 46.11 -6.04 8.55
CA LYS A 250 46.11 -6.31 10.00
C LYS A 250 45.82 -7.77 10.33
N ARG A 251 45.18 -8.53 9.44
CA ARG A 251 44.86 -9.94 9.65
C ARG A 251 46.06 -10.89 9.47
N ALA A 252 47.17 -10.42 8.92
CA ALA A 252 48.40 -11.21 8.82
C ALA A 252 49.23 -11.23 10.13
N ALA A 253 48.88 -10.45 11.15
CA ALA A 253 49.66 -10.32 12.38
C ALA A 253 48.98 -10.92 13.64
N THR A 254 47.79 -11.52 13.54
CA THR A 254 46.99 -11.97 14.70
C THR A 254 46.62 -13.46 14.66
N VAL A 255 47.39 -14.31 13.96
CA VAL A 255 47.17 -15.78 13.92
C VAL A 255 48.15 -16.55 14.84
N VAL A 256 48.96 -15.88 15.66
CA VAL A 256 49.88 -16.53 16.61
C VAL A 256 49.57 -16.13 18.05
N SER A 257 48.52 -16.71 18.63
CA SER A 257 48.44 -17.03 20.07
C SER A 257 47.05 -17.49 20.46
N GLY A 258 46.96 -18.70 21.01
CA GLY A 258 45.79 -19.10 21.79
C GLY A 258 45.56 -20.61 21.82
N GLY A 259 46.52 -21.35 22.38
CA GLY A 259 46.41 -22.79 22.63
C GLY A 259 45.61 -23.15 23.88
N SER A 260 45.13 -24.40 23.84
CA SER A 260 44.46 -25.27 24.80
C SER A 260 44.68 -25.09 26.31
N SER A 261 43.66 -25.47 27.10
CA SER A 261 43.84 -26.40 28.22
C SER A 261 42.53 -27.10 28.64
N VAL A 262 42.72 -28.29 29.18
CA VAL A 262 41.77 -29.39 29.48
C VAL A 262 41.64 -29.50 31.01
N ALA A 263 40.44 -29.73 31.57
CA ALA A 263 40.20 -30.39 32.88
C ALA A 263 38.68 -30.61 33.05
N GLU A 264 38.15 -31.83 33.10
CA GLU A 264 38.14 -32.83 34.20
C GLU A 264 37.10 -32.53 35.31
N LEU A 265 36.22 -33.53 35.54
CA LEU A 265 35.07 -33.62 36.47
C LEU A 265 35.52 -33.87 37.93
N PRO A 266 34.70 -33.59 38.96
CA PRO A 266 33.92 -34.69 39.58
C PRO A 266 32.58 -34.32 40.29
N TYR A 267 31.61 -35.24 40.13
CA TYR A 267 30.73 -35.88 41.14
C TYR A 267 30.45 -35.19 42.51
N ASN A 268 29.17 -34.95 42.84
CA ASN A 268 28.55 -35.42 44.11
C ASN A 268 27.00 -35.27 44.18
N GLN A 269 26.32 -36.42 44.17
CA GLN A 269 25.26 -36.95 45.06
C GLN A 269 24.87 -36.09 46.32
N VAL A 270 23.64 -35.99 46.90
CA VAL A 270 22.44 -36.86 47.14
C VAL A 270 21.20 -35.94 47.56
N PRO A 271 20.05 -36.38 48.18
CA PRO A 271 18.68 -36.49 47.60
C PRO A 271 17.54 -35.68 48.30
N GLN A 272 16.32 -35.76 47.73
CA GLN A 272 14.96 -35.71 48.35
C GLN A 272 14.00 -34.88 47.48
N GLU A 273 12.71 -35.16 47.31
CA GLU A 273 11.86 -36.34 47.40
C GLU A 273 10.54 -35.95 46.69
N ILE A 274 9.90 -36.92 46.02
CA ILE A 274 8.45 -37.07 45.76
C ILE A 274 7.70 -35.95 44.99
N GLY A 275 7.20 -36.30 43.80
CA GLY A 275 6.12 -35.54 43.16
C GLY A 275 5.68 -35.99 41.76
N ALA A 276 5.09 -37.18 41.67
CA ALA A 276 4.14 -37.61 40.63
C ALA A 276 4.59 -37.70 39.15
N THR A 277 4.84 -38.94 38.77
CA THR A 277 4.65 -39.57 37.46
C THR A 277 3.40 -39.09 36.70
N THR A 278 3.52 -38.69 35.43
CA THR A 278 2.62 -39.20 34.36
C THR A 278 3.21 -39.08 32.94
N LYS A 279 3.46 -40.25 32.36
CA LYS A 279 3.31 -40.69 30.95
C LYS A 279 3.86 -39.84 29.80
N TYR A 280 4.90 -40.42 29.20
CA TYR A 280 5.22 -40.42 27.77
C TYR A 280 3.97 -40.41 26.85
N ALA A 281 3.94 -39.46 25.92
CA ALA A 281 3.26 -39.61 24.64
C ALA A 281 4.30 -39.44 23.53
N TYR A 282 4.72 -40.59 23.00
CA TYR A 282 5.51 -40.75 21.79
C TYR A 282 4.71 -40.18 20.61
N VAL A 283 5.16 -39.07 20.01
CA VAL A 283 4.59 -38.59 18.75
C VAL A 283 5.40 -39.21 17.62
N ALA A 284 4.77 -40.14 16.93
CA ALA A 284 5.28 -40.77 15.72
C ALA A 284 5.40 -39.75 14.60
N GLU A 285 6.58 -39.70 13.97
CA GLU A 285 6.79 -38.99 12.71
C GLU A 285 5.94 -39.65 11.61
N VAL A 286 5.09 -38.86 10.96
CA VAL A 286 4.25 -39.30 9.84
C VAL A 286 5.10 -39.27 8.55
N PRO A 287 5.23 -40.38 7.80
CA PRO A 287 5.93 -40.41 6.53
C PRO A 287 5.18 -39.63 5.45
N GLY A 288 5.94 -38.98 4.57
CA GLY A 288 5.45 -38.07 3.54
C GLY A 288 4.40 -38.66 2.59
N ALA A 289 3.45 -37.81 2.21
CA ALA A 289 2.47 -38.11 1.20
C ALA A 289 3.12 -38.19 -0.20
N PRO A 290 2.77 -39.19 -1.03
CA PRO A 290 3.23 -39.30 -2.41
C PRO A 290 2.54 -38.29 -3.35
N PRO A 291 3.14 -37.98 -4.51
CA PRO A 291 2.62 -37.02 -5.48
C PRO A 291 1.32 -37.52 -6.14
N SER A 292 0.36 -36.61 -6.31
CA SER A 292 -0.90 -36.85 -7.00
C SER A 292 -0.69 -36.91 -8.51
N GLU A 293 -0.94 -38.08 -9.09
CA GLU A 293 -0.95 -38.34 -10.53
C GLU A 293 -2.13 -37.65 -11.24
N LEU A 294 -1.87 -37.20 -12.46
CA LEU A 294 -2.84 -36.67 -13.43
C LEU A 294 -3.93 -37.70 -13.75
N TYR A 295 -5.19 -37.39 -13.50
CA TYR A 295 -6.32 -38.13 -14.07
C TYR A 295 -6.68 -37.54 -15.43
N GLY A 296 -6.17 -38.18 -16.48
CA GLY A 296 -6.65 -38.06 -17.85
C GLY A 296 -7.71 -39.13 -18.14
N GLY A 297 -8.68 -38.76 -18.97
CA GLY A 297 -9.63 -39.64 -19.63
C GLY A 297 -11.08 -39.27 -19.32
N ASP A 298 -12.02 -39.36 -20.23
CA ASP A 298 -12.01 -39.48 -21.69
C ASP A 298 -13.49 -39.34 -22.10
N VAL A 299 -13.70 -38.88 -23.34
CA VAL A 299 -14.89 -38.99 -24.19
C VAL A 299 -16.16 -39.69 -23.64
N HIS A 300 -17.30 -38.98 -23.70
CA HIS A 300 -18.56 -39.61 -24.12
C HIS A 300 -19.36 -38.75 -25.10
N ALA A 301 -19.69 -39.41 -26.21
CA ALA A 301 -20.40 -38.95 -27.38
C ALA A 301 -21.93 -38.91 -27.21
N GLN A 302 -22.55 -38.06 -28.04
CA GLN A 302 -23.84 -38.23 -28.76
C GLN A 302 -25.15 -38.55 -28.00
N ALA A 303 -26.17 -37.70 -28.20
CA ALA A 303 -27.50 -38.02 -28.77
C ALA A 303 -28.43 -36.80 -28.60
N ARG A 304 -28.86 -36.10 -29.68
CA ARG A 304 -30.09 -36.29 -30.49
C ARG A 304 -31.38 -35.74 -29.86
N THR A 305 -32.06 -34.90 -30.67
CA THR A 305 -33.53 -34.68 -30.82
C THR A 305 -34.27 -34.09 -29.61
N SER A 306 -35.09 -33.04 -29.73
CA SER A 306 -35.98 -32.60 -30.80
C SER A 306 -36.18 -31.08 -30.78
#